data_AF-A0A376EVU2-F1
#
_entry.id   AF-A0A376EVU2-F1
#
_cell.length_a   1.000
_cell.length_b   1.000
_cell.length_c   1.000
_cell.angle_alpha   90.00
_cell.angle_beta   90.00
_cell.angle_gamma   90.00
#
_symmetry.space_group_name_H-M   'P 1'
#
loop_
_entity.id
_entity.type
_entity.pdbx_description
1 polymer ?
#
loop_
_entity_poly.entity_id
_entity_poly.type
_entity_poly.pdbx_seq_one_letter_code
_entity_poly.pdbx_strand_id
1 'polypeptide(L)'
;MKKFFISVSLFCMLHAMAQKFDTQKVTDSQGYTYETVKNDQTGVRVYTLKNGLKVYLAKNDDAPRIQTYIPVRTGSNNDPGDNTGLAHYLEHMVFKGTSHLGTQDWGKGKSTFAADL
;
A
#
# COMPACT_ATOMS: atom_id res chain seq x y z
N MET A 1 36.06 -29.56 -16.50
CA MET A 1 34.84 -29.27 -17.30
C MET A 1 33.58 -28.97 -16.48
N LYS A 2 33.40 -29.53 -15.26
CA LYS A 2 32.21 -29.24 -14.41
C LYS A 2 32.14 -27.80 -13.84
N LYS A 3 33.29 -27.16 -13.57
CA LYS A 3 33.36 -25.79 -13.01
C LYS A 3 32.94 -24.69 -14.00
N PHE A 4 33.06 -24.95 -15.31
CA PHE A 4 32.68 -23.99 -16.35
C PHE A 4 31.15 -23.91 -16.52
N PHE A 5 30.46 -25.07 -16.45
CA PHE A 5 29.00 -25.13 -16.48
C PHE A 5 28.34 -24.47 -15.24
N ILE A 6 28.96 -24.59 -14.06
CA ILE A 6 28.46 -23.96 -12.83
C ILE A 6 28.59 -22.42 -12.91
N SER A 7 29.67 -21.91 -13.51
CA SER A 7 29.88 -20.46 -13.69
C SER A 7 28.90 -19.81 -14.67
N VAL A 8 28.49 -20.53 -15.73
CA VAL A 8 27.51 -20.02 -16.72
C VAL A 8 26.09 -20.01 -16.15
N SER A 9 25.73 -21.01 -15.34
CA SER A 9 24.43 -21.06 -14.66
C SER A 9 24.28 -19.95 -13.61
N LEU A 10 25.36 -19.61 -12.89
CA LEU A 10 25.35 -18.54 -11.89
C LEU A 10 25.25 -17.13 -12.51
N PHE A 11 25.76 -16.94 -13.74
CA PHE A 11 25.63 -15.68 -14.47
C PHE A 11 24.21 -15.46 -15.05
N CYS A 12 23.49 -16.54 -15.32
CA CYS A 12 22.11 -16.49 -15.82
C CYS A 12 21.10 -16.10 -14.71
N MET A 13 21.38 -16.44 -13.44
CA MET A 13 20.54 -16.03 -12.29
C MET A 13 20.68 -14.54 -11.91
N LEU A 14 21.76 -13.86 -12.30
CA LEU A 14 21.95 -12.43 -12.00
C LEU A 14 21.16 -11.48 -12.93
N HIS A 15 20.54 -12.01 -14.00
CA HIS A 15 19.73 -11.23 -14.94
C HIS A 15 18.22 -11.36 -14.68
N ALA A 16 17.81 -11.53 -13.42
CA ALA A 16 16.42 -11.27 -13.02
C ALA A 16 16.11 -9.79 -13.28
N MET A 17 15.76 -9.48 -14.52
CA MET A 17 15.37 -8.17 -15.01
C MET A 17 14.18 -7.71 -14.17
N ALA A 18 14.35 -6.63 -13.43
CA ALA A 18 13.22 -5.83 -12.99
C ALA A 18 12.41 -5.48 -14.24
N GLN A 19 11.18 -5.99 -14.34
CA GLN A 19 10.30 -5.71 -15.46
C GLN A 19 10.06 -4.19 -15.48
N LYS A 20 10.74 -3.48 -16.39
CA LYS A 20 10.55 -2.04 -16.56
C LYS A 20 9.22 -1.85 -17.29
N PHE A 21 8.20 -1.45 -16.55
CA PHE A 21 6.92 -1.04 -17.12
C PHE A 21 7.04 0.39 -17.65
N ASP A 22 6.45 0.65 -18.82
CA ASP A 22 6.39 1.99 -19.38
C ASP A 22 5.36 2.83 -18.62
N THR A 23 5.83 3.73 -17.77
CA THR A 23 4.99 4.66 -17.01
C THR A 23 4.80 5.98 -17.74
N GLN A 24 3.61 6.56 -17.67
CA GLN A 24 3.31 7.90 -18.16
C GLN A 24 2.81 8.79 -17.02
N LYS A 25 3.22 10.06 -17.04
CA LYS A 25 2.73 11.09 -16.12
C LYS A 25 1.58 11.83 -16.77
N VAL A 26 0.47 11.95 -16.04
CA VAL A 26 -0.76 12.62 -16.49
C VAL A 26 -1.20 13.57 -15.40
N THR A 27 -1.76 14.72 -15.78
CA THR A 27 -2.40 15.65 -14.86
C THR A 27 -3.90 15.56 -15.05
N ASP A 28 -4.66 15.33 -13.98
CA ASP A 28 -6.13 15.30 -14.06
C ASP A 28 -6.73 16.71 -14.18
N SER A 29 -8.04 16.76 -14.40
CA SER A 29 -8.81 18.00 -14.49
C SER A 29 -8.76 18.86 -13.22
N GLN A 30 -8.41 18.26 -12.08
CA GLN A 30 -8.30 18.94 -10.78
C GLN A 30 -6.84 19.40 -10.51
N GLY A 31 -5.94 19.20 -11.46
CA GLY A 31 -4.54 19.63 -11.37
C GLY A 31 -3.62 18.67 -10.62
N TYR A 32 -4.07 17.47 -10.24
CA TYR A 32 -3.20 16.49 -9.61
C TYR A 32 -2.45 15.66 -10.65
N THR A 33 -1.13 15.61 -10.52
CA THR A 33 -0.27 14.76 -11.34
C THR A 33 -0.19 13.35 -10.75
N TYR A 34 -0.39 12.35 -11.59
CA TYR A 34 -0.25 10.93 -11.27
C TYR A 34 0.54 10.19 -12.34
N GLU A 35 1.06 9.03 -11.94
CA GLU A 35 1.71 8.06 -12.80
C GLU A 35 0.71 6.93 -13.12
N THR A 36 0.71 6.43 -14.36
CA THR A 36 -0.05 5.26 -14.77
C THR A 36 0.78 4.42 -15.73
N VAL A 37 0.57 3.10 -15.74
CA VAL A 37 1.29 2.18 -16.62
C VAL A 37 0.61 2.11 -17.99
N LYS A 38 1.37 2.14 -19.08
CA LYS A 38 0.84 1.96 -20.43
C LYS A 38 0.30 0.54 -20.61
N ASN A 39 -0.84 0.41 -21.30
CA ASN A 39 -1.53 -0.86 -21.55
C ASN A 39 -2.02 -1.59 -20.28
N ASP A 40 -2.10 -0.90 -19.14
CA ASP A 40 -2.77 -1.42 -17.96
C ASP A 40 -4.30 -1.34 -18.15
N GLN A 41 -4.95 -2.51 -18.20
CA GLN A 41 -6.40 -2.62 -18.33
C GLN A 41 -7.15 -2.03 -17.13
N THR A 42 -6.54 -2.07 -15.94
CA THR A 42 -7.13 -1.54 -14.72
C THR A 42 -6.96 -0.03 -14.59
N GLY A 43 -6.05 0.56 -15.38
CA GLY A 43 -5.82 2.00 -15.45
C GLY A 43 -5.47 2.62 -14.11
N VAL A 44 -4.64 1.95 -13.29
CA VAL A 44 -4.33 2.42 -11.93
C VAL A 44 -3.63 3.77 -11.97
N ARG A 45 -4.16 4.71 -11.19
CA ARG A 45 -3.55 6.02 -10.99
C ARG A 45 -2.71 6.00 -9.71
N VAL A 46 -1.42 6.30 -9.86
CA VAL A 46 -0.47 6.32 -8.75
C VAL A 46 -0.08 7.75 -8.44
N TYR A 47 -0.57 8.26 -7.31
CA TYR A 47 -0.24 9.59 -6.81
C TYR A 47 0.89 9.50 -5.79
N THR A 48 1.77 10.50 -5.77
CA THR A 48 2.71 10.70 -4.66
C THR A 48 2.39 12.02 -4.00
N LEU A 49 1.92 11.97 -2.75
CA LEU A 49 1.54 13.15 -1.99
C LEU A 49 2.79 13.92 -1.51
N LYS A 50 2.61 15.17 -1.08
CA LYS A 50 3.71 16.03 -0.59
C LYS A 50 4.44 15.45 0.61
N ASN A 51 3.76 14.65 1.44
CA ASN A 51 4.34 13.94 2.59
C ASN A 51 5.03 12.61 2.21
N GLY A 52 5.11 12.29 0.91
CA GLY A 52 5.74 11.06 0.41
C GLY A 52 4.82 9.84 0.36
N LEU A 53 3.57 9.93 0.86
CA LEU A 53 2.62 8.81 0.78
C LEU A 53 2.25 8.53 -0.68
N LYS A 54 2.37 7.26 -1.09
CA LYS A 54 1.89 6.79 -2.40
C LYS A 54 0.44 6.33 -2.27
N VAL A 55 -0.42 6.82 -3.16
CA VAL A 55 -1.83 6.46 -3.22
C VAL A 55 -2.08 5.75 -4.56
N TYR A 56 -2.56 4.52 -4.49
CA TYR A 56 -2.94 3.73 -5.65
C TYR A 56 -4.46 3.77 -5.76
N LEU A 57 -4.96 4.37 -6.84
CA LEU A 57 -6.38 4.50 -7.09
C LEU A 57 -6.76 3.71 -8.35
N ALA A 58 -7.52 2.64 -8.13
CA ALA A 58 -8.08 1.81 -9.19
C ALA A 58 -9.61 1.93 -9.18
N LYS A 59 -10.21 2.12 -10.35
CA LYS A 59 -11.67 2.09 -10.49
C LYS A 59 -12.07 0.65 -10.77
N ASN A 60 -12.91 0.09 -9.91
CA ASN A 60 -13.58 -1.18 -10.16
C ASN A 60 -15.09 -0.94 -10.20
N ASP A 61 -15.73 -1.33 -11.30
CA ASP A 61 -17.17 -1.18 -11.55
C ASP A 61 -17.98 -2.46 -11.27
N ASP A 62 -17.35 -3.53 -10.76
CA ASP A 62 -17.98 -4.82 -10.43
C ASP A 62 -19.03 -4.71 -9.32
N ALA A 63 -18.86 -3.75 -8.39
CA ALA A 63 -19.79 -3.50 -7.29
C ALA A 63 -19.73 -2.03 -6.84
N PRO A 64 -20.85 -1.45 -6.36
CA PRO A 64 -20.91 -0.06 -5.87
C PRO A 64 -20.34 0.05 -4.44
N ARG A 65 -19.07 -0.32 -4.25
CA ARG A 65 -18.37 -0.34 -2.96
C ARG A 65 -17.02 0.34 -3.09
N ILE A 66 -16.59 0.99 -2.01
CA ILE A 66 -15.24 1.54 -1.88
C ILE A 66 -14.47 0.65 -0.92
N GLN A 67 -13.27 0.27 -1.30
CA GLN A 67 -12.35 -0.50 -0.48
C GLN A 67 -11.02 0.24 -0.38
N THR A 68 -10.53 0.40 0.85
CA THR A 68 -9.32 1.17 1.14
C THR A 68 -8.41 0.35 2.02
N TYR A 69 -7.13 0.29 1.64
CA TYR A 69 -6.08 -0.33 2.42
C TYR A 69 -4.98 0.69 2.67
N ILE A 70 -4.48 0.74 3.91
CA ILE A 70 -3.37 1.62 4.31
C ILE A 70 -2.29 0.75 4.93
N PRO A 71 -1.49 0.03 4.13
CA PRO A 71 -0.40 -0.76 4.65
C PRO A 71 0.71 0.14 5.20
N VAL A 72 1.25 -0.21 6.37
CA VAL A 72 2.41 0.46 6.96
C VAL A 72 3.61 -0.48 6.87
N ARG A 73 4.76 0.03 6.44
CA ARG A 73 5.99 -0.76 6.28
C ARG A 73 6.71 -0.99 7.62
N THR A 74 6.01 -1.59 8.58
CA THR A 74 6.50 -2.00 9.90
C THR A 74 5.61 -3.11 10.44
N GLY A 75 6.04 -3.83 11.48
CA GLY A 75 5.23 -4.88 12.10
C GLY A 75 5.94 -5.49 13.31
N SER A 76 5.51 -6.67 13.75
CA SER A 76 6.05 -7.34 14.94
C SER A 76 7.56 -7.63 14.85
N ASN A 77 8.11 -7.74 13.64
CA ASN A 77 9.56 -7.88 13.42
C ASN A 77 10.35 -6.64 13.88
N ASN A 78 9.68 -5.51 14.08
CA ASN A 78 10.25 -4.27 14.57
C ASN A 78 9.90 -4.01 16.05
N ASP A 79 9.25 -4.96 16.73
CA ASP A 79 8.98 -4.84 18.15
C ASP A 79 10.30 -4.89 18.96
N PRO A 80 10.44 -4.08 20.02
CA PRO A 80 11.52 -4.21 20.98
C PRO A 80 11.55 -5.61 21.61
N GLY A 81 12.74 -6.14 21.86
CA GLY A 81 12.88 -7.49 22.43
C GLY A 81 12.30 -7.66 23.84
N ASP A 82 12.18 -6.56 24.58
CA ASP A 82 11.56 -6.52 25.92
C ASP A 82 10.04 -6.27 25.89
N ASN A 83 9.48 -5.95 24.71
CA ASN A 83 8.07 -5.60 24.52
C ASN A 83 7.52 -6.17 23.21
N THR A 84 7.46 -7.49 23.12
CA THR A 84 6.87 -8.18 21.96
C THR A 84 5.36 -7.99 21.90
N GLY A 85 4.80 -7.82 20.69
CA GLY A 85 3.36 -7.67 20.47
C GLY A 85 2.88 -6.22 20.37
N LEU A 86 3.79 -5.24 20.42
CA LEU A 86 3.44 -3.82 20.34
C LEU A 86 2.82 -3.44 18.99
N ALA A 87 3.32 -3.98 17.88
CA ALA A 87 2.72 -3.72 16.57
C ALA A 87 1.25 -4.14 16.51
N HIS A 88 0.93 -5.34 17.02
CA HIS A 88 -0.43 -5.86 17.06
C HIS A 88 -1.29 -5.08 18.08
N TYR A 89 -0.74 -4.72 19.24
CA TYR A 89 -1.44 -3.86 20.19
C TYR A 89 -1.80 -2.49 19.57
N LEU A 90 -0.87 -1.87 18.84
CA LEU A 90 -1.10 -0.61 18.15
C LEU A 90 -2.20 -0.73 17.08
N GLU A 91 -2.23 -1.84 16.33
CA GLU A 91 -3.28 -2.15 15.36
C GLU A 91 -4.67 -2.16 16.01
N HIS A 92 -4.83 -2.71 17.22
CA HIS A 92 -6.11 -2.61 17.94
C HIS A 92 -6.42 -1.19 18.38
N MET A 93 -5.40 -0.43 18.80
CA MET A 93 -5.58 0.92 19.33
C MET A 93 -5.98 1.94 18.27
N VAL A 94 -5.56 1.78 17.01
CA VAL A 94 -5.96 2.72 15.94
C VAL A 94 -7.47 2.74 15.67
N PHE A 95 -8.19 1.68 16.08
CA PHE A 95 -9.65 1.61 15.99
C PHE A 95 -10.37 2.14 17.22
N LYS A 96 -9.65 2.54 18.28
CA LYS A 96 -10.24 3.10 19.51
C LYS A 96 -10.49 4.60 19.46
N GLY A 97 -10.22 5.24 18.33
CA GLY A 97 -10.53 6.64 18.07
C GLY A 97 -9.28 7.48 17.87
N THR A 98 -9.50 8.72 17.44
CA THR A 98 -8.48 9.73 17.18
C THR A 98 -8.81 11.00 17.95
N SER A 99 -7.90 11.98 17.94
CA SER A 99 -8.15 13.32 18.48
C SER A 99 -9.39 14.02 17.89
N HIS A 100 -9.83 13.60 16.70
CA HIS A 100 -10.96 14.21 15.98
C HIS A 100 -12.23 13.34 15.97
N LEU A 101 -12.10 12.02 16.16
CA LEU A 101 -13.20 11.05 16.09
C LEU A 101 -13.12 10.08 17.28
N GLY A 102 -14.04 10.21 18.23
CA GLY A 102 -14.16 9.30 19.37
C GLY A 102 -14.98 8.05 19.06
N THR A 103 -14.74 6.97 19.81
CA THR A 103 -15.46 5.69 19.69
C THR A 103 -16.57 5.51 20.73
N GLN A 104 -16.65 6.36 21.75
CA GLN A 104 -17.59 6.22 22.87
C GLN A 104 -18.89 7.04 22.73
N ASP A 105 -18.99 7.93 21.74
CA ASP A 105 -20.12 8.87 21.59
C ASP A 105 -21.13 8.40 20.52
N TRP A 106 -21.79 7.26 20.74
CA TRP A 106 -22.84 6.74 19.85
C TRP A 106 -24.01 7.74 19.66
N GLY A 107 -24.32 8.52 20.70
CA GLY A 107 -25.43 9.49 20.70
C GLY A 107 -25.22 10.74 19.83
N LYS A 108 -24.01 10.98 19.29
CA LYS A 108 -23.70 12.18 18.49
C LYS A 108 -23.69 11.95 16.97
N GLY A 109 -24.22 10.82 16.50
CA GLY A 109 -24.48 10.60 15.07
C GLY A 109 -23.23 10.53 14.19
N LYS A 110 -22.04 10.30 14.77
CA LYS A 110 -20.82 10.04 14.00
C LYS A 110 -20.65 8.53 13.84
N SER A 111 -21.09 8.02 12.70
CA SER A 111 -20.88 6.65 12.28
C SER A 111 -19.41 6.25 12.42
N THR A 112 -19.15 5.28 13.28
CA THR A 112 -17.83 4.65 13.42
C THR A 112 -17.59 3.82 12.16
N PHE A 113 -16.41 3.97 11.53
CA PHE A 113 -16.01 3.09 10.44
C PHE A 113 -15.79 1.69 11.04
N ALA A 114 -16.65 0.73 10.71
CA ALA A 114 -16.36 -0.67 10.96
C ALA A 114 -15.23 -1.07 10.01
N ALA A 115 -14.06 -1.35 10.58
CA ALA A 115 -13.01 -2.05 9.88
C ALA A 115 -13.23 -3.54 10.13
N ASP A 116 -13.54 -4.28 9.07
CA ASP A 116 -13.43 -5.74 9.11
C ASP A 116 -11.93 -6.07 9.05
N LEU A 117 -11.41 -6.67 10.13
CA LEU A 117 -10.06 -7.23 10.22
C LEU A 117 -9.96 -8.56 9.47
#